data_AF-A0A6A6SNU8-F1
#
_entry.id   AF-A0A6A6SNU8-F1
#
_cell.length_a   1.000
_cell.length_b   1.000
_cell.length_c   1.000
_cell.angle_alpha   90.00
_cell.angle_beta   90.00
_cell.angle_gamma   90.00
#
_symmetry.space_group_name_H-M   'P 1'
#
loop_
_entity.id
_entity.type
_entity.pdbx_description
1 polymer ?
#
loop_
_entity_poly.entity_id
_entity_poly.type
_entity_poly.pdbx_seq_one_letter_code
_entity_poly.pdbx_strand_id
1 'polypeptide(L)'
;TVKPFRLMDLPKELRLMVYERLPIKTQHKSYNAAAFYPSDPQPGSVILVLKTIPGIQILATNHFVKSEASTILASKVEELLLDPPRVIVPSRDLGR
;
A
#
# COMPACT_ATOMS: atom_id res chain seq x y z
N THR A 1 -0.48 -4.29 -26.59
CA THR A 1 -1.53 -4.17 -25.55
C THR A 1 -1.37 -5.29 -24.56
N VAL A 2 -1.26 -4.99 -23.26
CA VAL A 2 -1.12 -6.03 -22.22
C VAL A 2 -2.50 -6.65 -21.98
N LYS A 3 -2.64 -7.95 -22.23
CA LYS A 3 -3.88 -8.69 -21.96
C LYS A 3 -4.02 -8.88 -20.43
N PRO A 4 -5.18 -8.58 -19.84
CA PRO A 4 -5.40 -8.80 -18.41
C PRO A 4 -5.35 -10.28 -18.07
N PHE A 5 -4.79 -10.59 -16.89
CA PHE A 5 -4.69 -11.94 -16.38
C PHE A 5 -6.03 -12.42 -15.80
N ARG A 6 -6.50 -13.60 -16.23
CA ARG A 6 -7.77 -14.17 -15.77
C ARG A 6 -7.55 -15.03 -14.54
N LEU A 7 -7.52 -14.40 -13.37
CA LEU A 7 -7.32 -15.09 -12.09
C LEU A 7 -8.32 -16.24 -11.86
N MET A 8 -9.58 -16.04 -12.26
CA MET A 8 -10.66 -17.00 -12.03
C MET A 8 -10.57 -18.24 -12.94
N ASP A 9 -9.77 -18.19 -14.01
CA ASP A 9 -9.52 -19.35 -14.87
C ASP A 9 -8.47 -20.29 -14.24
N LEU A 10 -7.82 -19.89 -13.14
CA LEU A 10 -6.89 -20.73 -12.39
C LEU A 10 -7.62 -21.73 -11.48
N PRO A 11 -7.08 -22.95 -11.32
CA PRO A 11 -7.40 -23.82 -10.19
C PRO A 11 -7.23 -23.10 -8.85
N LYS A 12 -8.01 -23.54 -7.85
CA LYS A 12 -8.03 -22.92 -6.51
C LYS A 12 -6.65 -22.87 -5.88
N GLU A 13 -5.89 -23.95 -5.98
CA GLU A 13 -4.56 -24.11 -5.40
C GLU A 13 -3.62 -23.00 -5.90
N LEU A 14 -3.69 -22.69 -7.20
CA LEU A 14 -2.88 -21.62 -7.79
C LEU A 14 -3.35 -20.23 -7.34
N ARG A 15 -4.65 -20.00 -7.16
CA ARG A 15 -5.16 -18.73 -6.59
C ARG A 15 -4.67 -18.53 -5.16
N LEU A 16 -4.70 -19.57 -4.34
CA LEU A 16 -4.17 -19.53 -2.96
C LEU A 16 -2.68 -19.18 -2.96
N MET A 17 -1.87 -19.80 -3.83
CA MET A 17 -0.45 -19.45 -3.98
C MET A 17 -0.22 -18.00 -4.39
N VAL A 18 -1.12 -17.40 -5.20
CA VAL A 18 -1.05 -15.97 -5.55
C VAL A 18 -1.29 -15.11 -4.31
N TYR A 19 -2.31 -15.42 -3.50
CA TYR A 19 -2.62 -14.67 -2.28
C TYR A 19 -1.49 -14.76 -1.24
N GLU A 20 -0.93 -15.96 -1.03
CA GLU A 20 0.19 -16.21 -0.12
C GLU A 20 1.44 -15.41 -0.50
N ARG A 21 1.67 -15.20 -1.79
CA ARG A 21 2.84 -14.49 -2.32
C ARG A 21 2.69 -12.98 -2.40
N LEU A 22 1.55 -12.39 -2.02
CA LEU A 22 1.42 -10.94 -1.96
C LEU A 22 2.37 -10.36 -0.88
N PRO A 23 3.38 -9.55 -1.25
CA PRO A 23 4.37 -9.08 -0.29
C PRO A 23 3.85 -7.86 0.48
N ILE A 24 4.33 -7.67 1.70
CA ILE A 24 4.29 -6.35 2.36
C ILE A 24 5.45 -5.53 1.78
N LYS A 25 5.16 -4.31 1.31
CA LYS A 25 6.14 -3.37 0.77
C LYS A 25 6.09 -2.04 1.50
N THR A 26 7.27 -1.54 1.86
CA THR A 26 7.43 -0.16 2.31
C THR A 26 7.40 0.79 1.12
N GLN A 27 6.61 1.84 1.22
CA GLN A 27 6.50 2.93 0.26
C GLN A 27 6.87 4.23 0.94
N HIS A 28 7.71 5.03 0.29
CA HIS A 28 8.02 6.39 0.70
C HIS A 28 7.25 7.34 -0.22
N LYS A 29 6.33 8.11 0.36
CA LYS A 29 5.57 9.14 -0.36
C LYS A 29 6.04 10.50 0.10
N SER A 30 6.72 11.21 -0.78
CA SER A 30 7.16 12.59 -0.54
C SER A 30 6.05 13.55 -0.94
N TYR A 31 5.68 14.42 -0.01
CA TYR A 31 4.73 15.50 -0.21
C TYR A 31 5.45 16.82 -0.09
N ASN A 32 5.30 17.67 -1.10
CA ASN A 32 5.84 19.03 -1.11
C ASN A 32 4.74 20.02 -0.74
N ALA A 33 5.01 20.89 0.22
CA ALA A 33 4.07 21.90 0.68
C ALA A 33 3.82 23.02 -0.35
N ALA A 34 4.62 23.11 -1.44
CA ALA A 34 4.51 24.14 -2.47
C ALA A 34 3.12 24.24 -3.10
N ALA A 35 2.44 23.09 -3.24
CA ALA A 35 1.09 23.04 -3.79
C ALA A 35 0.04 23.66 -2.85
N PHE A 36 0.32 23.71 -1.54
CA PHE A 36 -0.57 24.26 -0.52
C PHE A 36 -0.19 25.70 -0.13
N TYR A 37 1.08 26.06 -0.25
CA TYR A 37 1.63 27.37 0.09
C TYR A 37 2.48 27.93 -1.07
N PRO A 38 1.85 28.38 -2.17
CA PRO A 38 2.57 28.81 -3.38
C PRO A 38 3.39 30.09 -3.17
N SER A 39 3.09 30.87 -2.12
CA SER A 39 3.81 32.10 -1.78
C SER A 39 5.03 31.88 -0.87
N ASP A 40 5.23 30.66 -0.36
CA ASP A 40 6.42 30.33 0.44
C ASP A 40 7.63 30.13 -0.49
N PRO A 41 8.70 30.93 -0.36
CA PRO A 41 9.90 30.79 -1.19
C PRO A 41 10.68 29.51 -0.89
N GLN A 42 10.45 28.84 0.24
CA GLN A 42 11.07 27.56 0.59
C GLN A 42 10.04 26.60 1.19
N PRO A 43 9.15 26.04 0.38
CA PRO A 43 8.09 25.17 0.88
C PRO A 43 8.67 23.93 1.56
N GLY A 44 8.18 23.65 2.76
CA GLY A 44 8.55 22.47 3.53
C GLY A 44 8.19 21.16 2.81
N SER A 45 8.75 20.06 3.30
CA SER A 45 8.52 18.73 2.75
C SER A 45 8.26 17.70 3.85
N VAL A 46 7.42 16.72 3.56
CA VAL A 46 7.13 15.61 4.47
C VAL A 46 7.22 14.31 3.71
N ILE A 47 7.91 13.32 4.28
CA ILE A 47 7.98 11.97 3.72
C ILE A 47 7.15 11.05 4.60
N LEU A 48 6.10 10.47 4.03
CA LEU A 48 5.28 9.46 4.67
C LEU A 48 5.81 8.07 4.31
N VAL A 49 6.22 7.31 5.31
CA VAL A 49 6.68 5.93 5.18
C VAL A 49 5.52 5.01 5.57
N LEU A 50 5.01 4.27 4.59
CA LEU A 50 3.86 3.38 4.72
C LEU A 50 4.27 1.95 4.38
N LYS A 51 3.79 0.98 5.14
CA LYS A 51 3.76 -0.42 4.67
C LYS A 51 2.41 -0.70 4.02
N THR A 52 2.44 -1.37 2.87
CA THR A 52 1.24 -1.71 2.09
C THR A 52 1.37 -3.12 1.53
N ILE A 53 0.25 -3.76 1.16
CA ILE A 53 0.25 -5.03 0.42
C ILE A 53 -0.19 -4.73 -1.02
N PRO A 54 0.74 -4.57 -1.98
CA PRO A 54 0.35 -4.32 -3.37
C PRO A 54 -0.46 -5.49 -3.91
N GLY A 55 -1.58 -5.20 -4.58
CA GLY A 55 -2.47 -6.23 -5.10
C GLY A 55 -3.60 -6.62 -4.15
N ILE A 56 -3.61 -6.12 -2.90
CA ILE A 56 -4.70 -6.37 -1.95
C ILE A 56 -6.06 -5.87 -2.45
N GLN A 57 -6.08 -4.90 -3.38
CA GLN A 57 -7.30 -4.44 -4.05
C GLN A 57 -8.07 -5.56 -4.78
N ILE A 58 -7.43 -6.71 -5.05
CA ILE A 58 -8.11 -7.88 -5.61
C ILE A 58 -9.26 -8.38 -4.72
N LEU A 59 -9.16 -8.17 -3.41
CA LEU A 59 -10.23 -8.47 -2.44
C LEU A 59 -11.47 -7.61 -2.62
N ALA A 60 -11.35 -6.46 -3.28
CA ALA A 60 -12.48 -5.56 -3.55
C ALA A 60 -13.23 -5.93 -4.84
N THR A 61 -12.77 -6.93 -5.60
CA THR A 61 -13.36 -7.26 -6.91
C THR A 61 -14.69 -7.99 -6.81
N ASN A 62 -14.79 -9.03 -5.97
CA ASN A 62 -16.03 -9.75 -5.69
C ASN A 62 -15.97 -10.50 -4.34
N HIS A 63 -17.13 -10.96 -3.87
CA HIS A 63 -17.26 -11.65 -2.58
C HIS A 63 -16.54 -13.01 -2.53
N PHE A 64 -16.44 -13.73 -3.65
CA PHE A 64 -15.78 -15.04 -3.71
C PHE A 64 -14.27 -14.92 -3.50
N VAL A 65 -13.61 -14.04 -4.24
CA VAL A 65 -12.19 -13.73 -4.09
C VAL A 65 -11.92 -13.18 -2.70
N LYS A 66 -12.80 -12.28 -2.22
CA LYS A 66 -12.70 -11.75 -0.87
C LYS A 66 -12.70 -12.86 0.18
N SER A 67 -13.69 -13.77 0.16
CA SER A 67 -13.78 -14.85 1.14
C SER A 67 -12.62 -15.84 1.05
N GLU A 68 -12.21 -16.21 -0.16
CA GLU A 68 -11.10 -17.15 -0.39
C GLU A 68 -9.76 -16.60 0.13
N ALA A 69 -9.46 -15.34 -0.15
CA ALA A 69 -8.18 -14.73 0.16
C ALA A 69 -8.09 -14.10 1.57
N SER A 70 -9.22 -13.74 2.20
CA SER A 70 -9.21 -13.05 3.50
C SER A 70 -8.51 -13.86 4.58
N THR A 71 -8.70 -15.19 4.60
CA THR A 71 -8.06 -16.07 5.60
C THR A 71 -6.54 -16.05 5.50
N ILE A 72 -6.00 -15.97 4.28
CA ILE A 72 -4.55 -15.94 4.03
C ILE A 72 -3.96 -14.56 4.36
N LEU A 73 -4.70 -13.49 4.06
CA LEU A 73 -4.20 -12.13 4.20
C LEU A 73 -4.43 -11.53 5.59
N ALA A 74 -5.26 -12.15 6.44
CA ALA A 74 -5.58 -11.66 7.77
C ALA A 74 -4.33 -11.39 8.63
N SER A 75 -3.38 -12.32 8.67
CA SER A 75 -2.15 -12.17 9.45
C SER A 75 -1.28 -11.02 8.95
N LYS A 76 -1.19 -10.82 7.63
CA LYS A 76 -0.45 -9.70 7.03
C LYS A 76 -1.12 -8.36 7.30
N VAL A 77 -2.46 -8.32 7.30
CA VAL A 77 -3.23 -7.12 7.66
C VAL A 77 -3.01 -6.77 9.13
N GLU A 78 -3.03 -7.75 10.02
CA GLU A 78 -2.72 -7.55 11.43
C GLU A 78 -1.29 -7.02 11.63
N GLU A 79 -0.30 -7.58 10.92
CA GLU A 79 1.07 -7.08 10.92
C GLU A 79 1.15 -5.59 10.51
N LEU A 80 0.39 -5.19 9.47
CA LEU A 80 0.33 -3.79 9.05
C LEU A 80 -0.34 -2.87 10.09
N LEU A 81 -1.37 -3.35 10.78
CA LEU A 81 -2.07 -2.56 11.80
C LEU A 81 -1.20 -2.35 13.05
N LEU A 82 -0.26 -3.26 13.33
CA LEU A 82 0.66 -3.18 14.45
C LEU A 82 1.89 -2.28 14.20
N ASP A 83 2.25 -1.99 12.95
CA ASP A 83 3.35 -1.07 12.59
C ASP A 83 2.80 0.24 11.99
N PRO A 84 2.56 1.26 12.84
CA PRO A 84 1.93 2.50 12.38
C PRO A 84 2.79 3.26 11.35
N PRO A 85 2.16 4.05 10.46
CA PRO A 85 2.85 4.93 9.53
C PRO A 85 3.87 5.83 10.22
N ARG A 86 5.02 6.06 9.56
CA ARG A 86 6.05 6.98 10.06
C ARG A 86 6.08 8.24 9.21
N VAL A 87 6.28 9.37 9.87
CA VAL A 87 6.41 10.67 9.22
C VAL A 87 7.84 11.15 9.42
N ILE A 88 8.53 11.44 8.33
CA ILE A 88 9.87 12.04 8.35
C ILE A 88 9.72 13.49 7.90
N VAL A 89 10.12 14.40 8.78
CA VAL A 89 10.21 15.83 8.51
C VAL A 89 11.70 16.16 8.39
N PRO A 90 12.19 16.65 7.24
CA PRO A 90 13.58 17.07 7.10
C PRO A 90 13.93 18.15 8.12
N SER A 91 15.13 18.09 8.69
CA SER A 91 15.52 19.00 9.77
C SER A 91 15.48 20.47 9.38
N ARG A 92 15.68 20.80 8.10
CA ARG A 92 15.54 22.17 7.56
C ARG A 92 14.12 22.74 7.70
N ASP A 93 13.12 21.87 7.86
CA ASP A 93 11.71 22.20 7.95
C ASP A 93 11.24 22.23 9.43
N LEU A 94 12.13 21.91 10.40
CA LEU A 94 11.84 21.97 11.84
C LEU A 94 12.19 23.36 12.41
N GLY A 95 11.22 24.02 13.07
CA GLY A 95 11.45 25.30 13.77
C GLY A 95 11.22 26.56 12.94
N ARG A 96 10.49 26.45 11.82
CA ARG A 96 9.91 27.61 11.11
C ARG A 96 8.55 27.98 11.66
#